data_AF-A0A7J8BFW9-F1
#
_entry.id   AF-A0A7J8BFW9-F1
#
_cell.length_a   1.000
_cell.length_b   1.000
_cell.length_c   1.000
_cell.angle_alpha   90.00
_cell.angle_beta   90.00
_cell.angle_gamma   90.00
#
_symmetry.space_group_name_H-M   'P 1'
#
loop_
_entity.id
_entity.type
_entity.pdbx_description
1 polymer ?
#
loop_
_entity_poly.entity_id
_entity_poly.type
_entity_poly.pdbx_seq_one_letter_code
_entity_poly.pdbx_strand_id
1 'polypeptide(L)'
;MLIDELYELVVDAIFGFSFKGDVREPFRSILSTLSGVTVPIASIDIPSGWDVEKGSAAGIQPDLLISLTAPKKSATQFTGRYHYLGGRFVPPALEKKYQLNLPPYLDTECVYRLQ
;
A
#
# COMPACT_ATOMS: atom_id res chain seq x y z
N MET A 1 -8.56 -15.19 -15.72
CA MET A 1 -7.21 -14.83 -16.24
C MET A 1 -6.20 -15.75 -15.54
N LEU A 2 -5.05 -16.13 -16.11
CA LEU A 2 -4.15 -17.14 -15.50
C LEU A 2 -3.82 -16.82 -14.03
N ILE A 3 -3.67 -15.54 -13.67
CA ILE A 3 -3.43 -15.11 -12.29
C ILE A 3 -4.59 -15.48 -11.37
N ASP A 4 -5.84 -15.22 -11.77
CA ASP A 4 -7.02 -15.52 -10.95
C ASP A 4 -7.22 -17.02 -10.71
N GLU A 5 -6.80 -17.85 -11.67
CA GLU A 5 -6.95 -19.31 -11.59
C GLU A 5 -5.86 -19.99 -10.76
N LEU A 6 -4.70 -19.33 -10.62
CA LEU A 6 -3.52 -19.90 -9.95
C LEU A 6 -3.26 -19.31 -8.57
N TYR A 7 -3.68 -18.08 -8.30
CA TYR A 7 -3.35 -17.35 -7.09
C TYR A 7 -4.59 -16.72 -6.46
N GLU A 8 -4.86 -17.03 -5.20
CA GLU A 8 -6.00 -16.46 -4.45
C GLU A 8 -5.77 -15.02 -3.99
N LEU A 9 -4.52 -14.55 -4.03
CA LEU A 9 -4.09 -13.21 -3.61
C LEU A 9 -2.86 -12.79 -4.42
N VAL A 10 -2.79 -11.52 -4.79
CA VAL A 10 -1.58 -10.91 -5.35
C VAL A 10 -0.98 -9.92 -4.37
N VAL A 11 0.32 -10.00 -4.13
CA VAL A 11 1.06 -8.99 -3.37
C VAL A 11 1.73 -8.02 -4.33
N ASP A 12 1.29 -6.77 -4.29
CA ASP A 12 1.93 -5.67 -4.98
C ASP A 12 3.07 -5.10 -4.11
N ALA A 13 4.29 -5.44 -4.51
CA ALA A 13 5.54 -4.96 -3.93
C ALA A 13 6.46 -4.34 -5.00
N ILE A 14 5.88 -3.76 -6.06
CA ILE A 14 6.64 -3.30 -7.23
C ILE A 14 7.32 -1.94 -6.96
N PHE A 15 6.57 -0.94 -6.49
CA PHE A 15 7.09 0.40 -6.20
C PHE A 15 6.65 0.90 -4.82
N GLY A 16 7.62 1.42 -4.05
CA GLY A 16 7.35 2.12 -2.79
C GLY A 16 7.33 3.64 -2.93
N PHE A 17 7.25 4.36 -1.80
CA PHE A 17 7.11 5.82 -1.74
C PHE A 17 8.22 6.64 -2.43
N SER A 18 9.41 6.06 -2.66
CA SER A 18 10.52 6.78 -3.28
C SER A 18 10.46 6.80 -4.80
N PHE A 19 9.53 6.07 -5.42
CA PHE A 19 9.38 6.04 -6.87
C PHE A 19 8.92 7.40 -7.40
N LYS A 20 9.55 7.84 -8.49
CA LYS A 20 9.26 9.11 -9.16
C LYS A 20 9.33 8.92 -10.67
N GLY A 21 8.48 9.64 -11.38
CA GLY A 21 8.44 9.62 -12.85
C GLY A 21 7.55 8.52 -13.40
N ASP A 22 7.71 8.24 -14.69
CA ASP A 22 6.81 7.35 -15.42
C ASP A 22 7.13 5.88 -15.18
N VAL A 23 6.08 5.07 -15.07
CA VAL A 23 6.22 3.61 -15.05
C VAL A 23 6.67 3.12 -16.42
N ARG A 24 7.84 2.48 -16.46
CA ARG A 24 8.43 1.89 -17.66
C ARG A 24 8.24 0.38 -17.69
N GLU A 25 8.47 -0.22 -18.85
CA GLU A 25 8.52 -1.69 -18.95
C GLU A 25 9.65 -2.29 -18.09
N PRO A 26 9.46 -3.50 -17.53
CA PRO A 26 8.29 -4.38 -17.70
C PRO A 26 7.09 -4.02 -16.78
N PHE A 27 7.23 -3.03 -15.91
CA PHE A 27 6.25 -2.76 -14.85
C PHE A 27 4.94 -2.17 -15.38
N ARG A 28 4.99 -1.46 -16.51
CA ARG A 28 3.79 -0.90 -17.15
C ARG A 28 2.83 -2.01 -17.57
N SER A 29 3.32 -3.02 -18.29
CA SER A 29 2.51 -4.17 -18.70
C SER A 29 2.05 -5.03 -17.51
N ILE A 30 2.90 -5.18 -16.49
CA ILE A 30 2.53 -5.86 -15.24
C ILE A 30 1.36 -5.14 -14.55
N LEU A 31 1.46 -3.83 -14.31
CA LEU A 31 0.39 -3.07 -13.65
C LEU A 31 -0.91 -3.07 -14.46
N SER A 32 -0.82 -3.01 -15.80
CA SER A 32 -1.99 -3.14 -16.67
C SER A 32 -2.65 -4.52 -16.55
N THR A 33 -1.89 -5.57 -16.32
CA THR A 33 -2.44 -6.92 -16.08
C THR A 33 -3.09 -6.97 -14.70
N LEU A 34 -2.43 -6.43 -13.68
CA LEU A 34 -2.93 -6.39 -12.32
C LEU A 34 -4.21 -5.55 -12.18
N SER A 35 -4.41 -4.49 -12.96
CA SER A 35 -5.67 -3.73 -12.91
C SER A 35 -6.90 -4.51 -13.38
N GLY A 36 -6.72 -5.67 -14.04
CA GLY A 36 -7.80 -6.51 -14.55
C GLY A 36 -8.01 -7.82 -13.79
N VAL A 37 -7.25 -8.10 -12.73
CA VAL A 37 -7.45 -9.31 -11.91
C VAL A 37 -8.73 -9.18 -11.08
N THR A 38 -9.34 -10.31 -10.74
CA THR A 38 -10.53 -10.38 -9.88
C THR A 38 -10.19 -10.81 -8.46
N VAL A 39 -9.05 -11.46 -8.27
CA VAL A 39 -8.51 -11.79 -6.94
C VAL A 39 -8.02 -10.54 -6.21
N PRO A 40 -8.07 -10.50 -4.86
CA PRO A 40 -7.62 -9.34 -4.10
C PRO A 40 -6.14 -9.02 -4.35
N ILE A 41 -5.82 -7.72 -4.31
CA ILE A 41 -4.45 -7.22 -4.31
C ILE A 41 -4.13 -6.64 -2.94
N ALA A 42 -2.97 -6.99 -2.39
CA ALA A 42 -2.38 -6.38 -1.20
C ALA A 42 -1.17 -5.54 -1.58
N SER A 43 -1.26 -4.21 -1.43
CA SER A 43 -0.16 -3.30 -1.74
C SER A 43 0.68 -2.98 -0.50
N ILE A 44 2.00 -3.09 -0.66
CA ILE A 44 2.97 -2.72 0.37
C ILE A 44 3.30 -1.24 0.23
N ASP A 45 3.08 -0.50 1.31
CA ASP A 45 3.36 0.92 1.50
C ASP A 45 2.47 1.88 0.69
N ILE A 46 2.45 1.73 -0.63
CA ILE A 46 1.66 2.51 -1.59
C ILE A 46 1.26 1.57 -2.75
N PRO A 47 0.04 1.69 -3.30
CA PRO A 47 -0.30 0.95 -4.51
C PRO A 47 0.60 1.38 -5.68
N SER A 48 1.26 0.42 -6.31
CA SER A 48 2.25 0.70 -7.35
C SER A 48 1.65 1.48 -8.53
N GLY A 49 2.37 2.52 -8.96
CA GLY A 49 1.93 3.43 -10.02
C GLY A 49 1.02 4.57 -9.54
N TRP A 50 0.68 4.64 -8.25
CA TRP A 50 0.02 5.82 -7.68
C TRP A 50 1.01 6.96 -7.45
N ASP A 51 0.53 8.20 -7.58
CA ASP A 51 1.23 9.35 -7.01
C ASP A 51 1.19 9.27 -5.48
N VAL A 52 2.34 9.51 -4.84
CA VAL A 52 2.53 9.35 -3.39
C VAL A 52 1.64 10.28 -2.57
N GLU A 53 1.18 11.39 -3.15
CA GLU A 53 0.30 12.34 -2.49
C GLU A 53 -1.13 12.30 -3.04
N LYS A 54 -1.28 12.22 -4.35
CA LYS A 54 -2.57 12.37 -5.04
C LYS A 54 -3.29 11.04 -5.30
N GLY A 55 -2.62 9.91 -5.14
CA GLY A 55 -3.16 8.60 -5.49
C GLY A 55 -3.32 8.40 -7.01
N SER A 56 -4.21 7.50 -7.42
CA SER A 56 -4.58 7.31 -8.82
C SER A 56 -5.95 6.65 -8.97
N ALA A 57 -6.87 7.32 -9.68
CA ALA A 57 -8.19 6.75 -10.00
C ALA A 57 -8.15 5.70 -11.12
N ALA A 58 -7.08 5.69 -11.93
CA ALA A 58 -6.92 4.77 -13.06
C ALA A 58 -5.85 3.68 -12.81
N GLY A 59 -5.19 3.71 -11.64
CA GLY A 59 -4.23 2.69 -11.24
C GLY A 59 -4.90 1.45 -10.66
N ILE A 60 -4.09 0.48 -10.25
CA ILE A 60 -4.58 -0.68 -9.48
C ILE A 60 -5.33 -0.21 -8.23
N GLN A 61 -6.38 -0.94 -7.85
CA GLN A 61 -7.20 -0.65 -6.69
C GLN A 61 -7.07 -1.83 -5.71
N PRO A 62 -6.10 -1.79 -4.77
CA PRO A 62 -5.90 -2.90 -3.86
C PRO A 62 -7.03 -3.01 -2.86
N ASP A 63 -7.27 -4.24 -2.40
CA ASP A 63 -8.23 -4.53 -1.35
C ASP A 63 -7.61 -4.38 0.05
N LEU A 64 -6.28 -4.59 0.13
CA LEU A 64 -5.48 -4.41 1.33
C LEU A 64 -4.34 -3.42 1.06
N LEU A 65 -4.22 -2.39 1.89
CA LEU A 65 -3.07 -1.49 1.93
C LEU A 65 -2.33 -1.64 3.25
N ILE A 66 -1.00 -1.85 3.19
CA ILE A 66 -0.14 -1.93 4.37
C ILE A 66 0.78 -0.71 4.37
N SER A 67 0.37 0.38 5.03
CA SER A 67 1.23 1.55 5.21
C SER A 67 2.38 1.23 6.16
N LEU A 68 3.62 1.50 5.77
CA LEU A 68 4.80 1.30 6.61
C LEU A 68 5.20 2.60 7.30
N THR A 69 5.58 2.52 8.57
CA THR A 69 6.01 3.65 9.44
C THR A 69 4.88 4.63 9.76
N ALA A 70 4.28 5.24 8.73
CA ALA A 70 3.10 6.09 8.79
C ALA A 70 2.40 6.08 7.42
N PRO A 71 1.07 6.27 7.35
CA PRO A 71 0.36 6.39 6.08
C PRO A 71 0.86 7.57 5.24
N LYS A 72 0.99 7.35 3.94
CA LYS A 72 1.25 8.44 2.97
C LYS A 72 -0.06 9.14 2.62
N LYS A 73 0.02 10.37 2.11
CA LYS A 73 -1.17 11.14 1.72
C LYS A 73 -2.03 10.41 0.69
N SER A 74 -1.43 9.66 -0.23
CA SER A 74 -2.16 8.84 -1.21
C SER A 74 -3.10 7.81 -0.58
N ALA A 75 -2.82 7.35 0.65
CA ALA A 75 -3.69 6.42 1.38
C ALA A 75 -5.08 7.04 1.68
N THR A 76 -5.24 8.36 1.61
CA THR A 76 -6.57 9.00 1.71
C THR A 76 -7.48 8.69 0.52
N GLN A 77 -6.92 8.24 -0.61
CA GLN A 77 -7.65 7.78 -1.79
C GLN A 77 -7.86 6.26 -1.80
N PHE A 78 -7.39 5.55 -0.76
CA PHE A 78 -7.58 4.11 -0.66
C PHE A 78 -9.06 3.78 -0.44
N THR A 79 -9.58 2.83 -1.21
CA THR A 79 -11.00 2.42 -1.20
C THR A 79 -11.20 0.94 -0.88
N GLY A 80 -10.13 0.20 -0.60
CA GLY A 80 -10.19 -1.23 -0.27
C GLY A 80 -10.73 -1.49 1.14
N ARG A 81 -10.97 -2.75 1.47
CA ARG A 81 -11.61 -3.17 2.72
C ARG A 81 -10.68 -3.13 3.94
N TYR A 82 -9.36 -3.18 3.72
CA TYR A 82 -8.38 -3.35 4.79
C TYR A 82 -7.23 -2.35 4.67
N HIS A 83 -7.12 -1.43 5.63
CA HIS A 83 -5.94 -0.58 5.77
C HIS A 83 -5.22 -0.95 7.06
N TYR A 84 -3.98 -1.41 6.96
CA TYR A 84 -3.13 -1.70 8.10
C TYR A 84 -1.95 -0.73 8.14
N LEU A 85 -1.61 -0.31 9.35
CA LEU A 85 -0.33 0.29 9.68
C LEU A 85 0.61 -0.81 10.16
N GLY A 86 1.79 -0.90 9.57
CA GLY A 86 2.87 -1.76 10.01
C GLY A 86 4.17 -0.99 10.23
N GLY A 87 5.18 -1.71 10.71
CA GLY A 87 6.47 -1.11 11.03
C GLY A 87 6.52 -0.50 12.43
N ARG A 88 6.20 -1.33 13.44
CA ARG A 88 6.32 -1.01 14.87
C ARG A 88 7.78 -0.95 15.33
N PHE A 89 8.53 -0.01 14.76
CA PHE A 89 9.93 0.26 15.10
C PHE A 89 10.22 1.76 15.17
N VAL A 90 9.20 2.62 15.03
CA VAL A 90 9.36 4.08 15.13
C VAL A 90 9.67 4.45 16.59
N PRO A 91 10.86 5.02 16.88
CA PRO A 91 11.18 5.49 18.22
C PRO A 91 10.23 6.61 18.65
N PRO A 92 9.81 6.68 19.94
CA PRO A 92 8.91 7.75 20.43
C PRO A 92 9.43 9.16 20.16
N ALA A 93 10.76 9.35 20.14
CA ALA A 93 11.40 10.62 19.81
C ALA A 93 11.14 11.05 18.35
N LEU A 94 11.15 10.10 17.40
CA LEU A 94 10.87 10.39 15.99
C LEU A 94 9.37 10.62 15.76
N GLU A 95 8.51 9.82 16.40
CA GLU A 95 7.07 10.04 16.37
C GLU A 95 6.71 11.46 16.83
N LYS A 96 7.24 11.89 17.98
CA LYS A 96 7.02 13.25 18.50
C LYS A 96 7.58 14.33 17.57
N LYS A 97 8.77 14.12 17.01
CA LYS A 97 9.43 15.09 16.11
C LYS A 97 8.61 15.37 14.86
N TYR A 98 8.02 14.34 14.26
CA TYR A 98 7.25 14.44 13.01
C TYR A 98 5.75 14.49 13.22
N GLN A 99 5.28 14.51 14.48
CA GLN A 99 3.85 14.59 14.84
C GLN A 99 3.03 13.48 14.15
N LEU A 100 3.56 12.26 14.14
CA LEU A 100 2.95 11.15 13.39
C LEU A 100 1.64 10.66 14.02
N ASN A 101 1.46 10.88 15.33
CA ASN A 101 0.27 10.47 16.10
C ASN A 101 -0.09 9.00 15.83
N LEU A 102 0.88 8.10 16.00
CA LEU A 102 0.69 6.69 15.66
C LEU A 102 -0.28 6.05 16.66
N PRO A 103 -1.19 5.17 16.21
CA PRO A 103 -2.06 4.45 17.12
C PRO A 103 -1.25 3.47 18.00
N PRO A 104 -1.71 3.20 19.23
CA PRO A 104 -1.07 2.19 20.06
C PRO A 104 -1.31 0.81 19.46
N TYR A 105 -0.23 0.12 19.08
CA TYR A 105 -0.27 -1.28 18.69
C TYR A 105 -0.71 -2.13 19.88
N LEU A 106 -1.63 -3.07 19.65
CA LEU A 106 -2.17 -3.96 20.68
C LEU A 106 -1.10 -4.97 21.15
N ASP A 107 -0.91 -5.14 22.45
CA ASP A 107 -0.02 -6.15 23.04
C ASP A 107 1.35 -6.26 22.31
N THR A 108 1.62 -7.42 21.70
CA THR A 108 2.82 -7.74 20.94
C THR A 108 2.63 -7.62 19.42
N GLU A 109 1.49 -7.11 18.95
CA GLU A 109 1.19 -6.99 17.52
C GLU A 109 2.17 -6.05 16.81
N CYS A 110 2.56 -6.41 15.59
CA CYS A 110 3.41 -5.58 14.74
C CYS A 110 2.62 -4.79 13.68
N VAL A 111 1.30 -4.94 13.67
CA VAL A 111 0.36 -4.24 12.80
C VAL A 111 -0.82 -3.66 13.58
N TYR A 112 -1.44 -2.62 13.05
CA TYR A 112 -2.66 -2.02 13.57
C TYR A 112 -3.64 -1.78 12.43
N ARG A 113 -4.88 -2.25 12.54
CA ARG A 113 -5.92 -1.99 11.52
C ARG A 113 -6.46 -0.57 11.67
N LEU A 114 -6.23 0.26 10.66
CA LEU A 114 -6.80 1.61 10.55
C LEU A 114 -8.27 1.51 10.12
N GLN A 115 -9.12 2.36 10.70
CA GLN A 115 -10.54 2.50 10.37
C GLN A 115 -10.75 3.69 9.45
#